data_AF-A0A1H0H4P5-F1
#
_entry.id   AF-A0A1H0H4P5-F1
#
_cell.length_a   1.000
_cell.length_b   1.000
_cell.length_c   1.000
_cell.angle_alpha   90.00
_cell.angle_beta   90.00
_cell.angle_gamma   90.00
#
_symmetry.space_group_name_H-M   'P 1'
#
loop_
_entity.id
_entity.type
_entity.pdbx_description
1 polymer ?
#
loop_
_entity_poly.entity_id
_entity_poly.type
_entity_poly.pdbx_seq_one_letter_code
_entity_poly.pdbx_strand_id
1 'polypeptide(L)'
;MIGPVDVQRWQAAAVPWWVTKVGLVGGWVAAFYLAASAGEAPCTTAHPCMPDPLFSLAVVPLLATPLLLLFGRVLTGCAMGVLFGVLDLALDGSAAANVAFVLHAGACALVAAWTFRSRADQHDAAGAALVSLPDLPPQRGVLRVVAVLLVLFGFLTFVQYSLLNDEIAQHVAKASRVDAEVVEVKNASEVWVELPDRQRTAFQPLAADTYHVGDEVPVLADGTWVQMANEPEDVTWWLTLGGAAVFFAIVLAARERRRRSLWNGPVKAIRLQAHPLGPRRILLRHGQDDIATVATLADLGLEEPLYHDTEQFGRVWRGEEDPPVRLDPPEVLVAGEWHHGGQVALLVEGEVVATSTLSRVRPRHTVHSAHLPGEPVTTGTAVELPHAVWPGDRRRAEGVALLLGAAGALVALKEYPDLIVLGLIGVQCVLSAVTRFQPMLRLDHDAVVLYTGVFTYRVPWEQVHGVRRSGPQLMLAFGPHGDVLTTPHLPDRQAGEKLMWARARSSIAEPQGRRVTRKLNVSVFAGAAYAALVLFT
;
A
#
# COMPACT_ATOMS: atom_id res chain seq x y z
N MET A 1 20.38 -36.31 -2.50
CA MET A 1 18.93 -36.49 -2.25
C MET A 1 18.42 -35.26 -1.51
N ILE A 2 17.41 -34.58 -2.04
CA ILE A 2 16.76 -33.43 -1.36
C ILE A 2 15.79 -34.04 -0.33
N GLY A 3 15.97 -33.73 0.96
CA GLY A 3 15.09 -34.24 2.02
C GLY A 3 13.67 -33.67 1.93
N PRO A 4 12.65 -34.37 2.48
CA PRO A 4 11.26 -33.91 2.43
C PRO A 4 11.07 -32.63 3.23
N VAL A 5 10.26 -31.71 2.72
CA VAL A 5 9.83 -30.50 3.43
C VAL A 5 8.65 -30.82 4.33
N ASP A 6 8.72 -30.41 5.60
CA ASP A 6 7.58 -30.46 6.51
C ASP A 6 6.72 -29.20 6.35
N VAL A 7 5.83 -29.24 5.37
CA VAL A 7 4.99 -28.09 4.99
C VAL A 7 4.06 -27.68 6.13
N GLN A 8 3.52 -28.64 6.89
CA GLN A 8 2.63 -28.36 8.01
C GLN A 8 3.36 -27.60 9.11
N ARG A 9 4.55 -28.06 9.50
CA ARG A 9 5.39 -27.36 10.48
C ARG A 9 5.80 -25.97 9.98
N TRP A 10 6.16 -25.85 8.70
CA TRP A 10 6.54 -24.57 8.10
C TRP A 10 5.40 -23.54 8.12
N GLN A 11 4.16 -23.97 7.81
CA GLN A 11 2.98 -23.12 7.86
C GLN A 11 2.58 -22.78 9.30
N ALA A 12 2.63 -23.74 10.22
CA ALA A 12 2.27 -23.55 11.63
C ALA A 12 3.22 -22.57 12.35
N ALA A 13 4.50 -22.55 11.97
CA ALA A 13 5.48 -21.63 12.53
C ALA A 13 5.21 -20.16 12.16
N ALA A 14 4.39 -19.88 11.14
CA ALA A 14 4.24 -18.55 10.56
C ALA A 14 3.41 -17.58 11.42
N VAL A 15 3.95 -16.40 11.72
CA VAL A 15 3.20 -15.33 12.42
C VAL A 15 1.93 -14.96 11.65
N PRO A 16 0.73 -15.00 12.29
CA PRO A 16 -0.51 -14.62 11.63
C PRO A 16 -0.51 -13.16 11.18
N TRP A 17 -0.98 -12.90 9.95
CA TRP A 17 -0.96 -11.56 9.35
C TRP A 17 -1.73 -10.50 10.15
N TRP A 18 -2.77 -10.91 10.88
CA TRP A 18 -3.61 -10.02 11.67
C TRP A 18 -2.84 -9.45 12.87
N VAL A 19 -1.87 -10.19 13.43
CA VAL A 19 -1.02 -9.71 14.53
C VAL A 19 -0.29 -8.44 14.11
N THR A 20 0.31 -8.45 12.92
CA THR A 20 1.08 -7.31 12.43
C THR A 20 0.20 -6.20 11.85
N LYS A 21 -0.84 -6.54 11.07
CA LYS A 21 -1.62 -5.54 10.31
C LYS A 21 -2.81 -4.99 11.05
N VAL A 22 -3.38 -5.74 11.99
CA VAL A 22 -4.54 -5.32 12.78
C VAL A 22 -4.06 -5.00 14.19
N GLY A 23 -3.31 -5.92 14.82
CA GLY A 23 -2.78 -5.75 16.17
C GLY A 23 -1.81 -4.57 16.27
N LEU A 24 -0.66 -4.64 15.61
CA LEU A 24 0.36 -3.57 15.73
C LEU A 24 -0.09 -2.26 15.07
N VAL A 25 -0.58 -2.28 13.83
CA VAL A 25 -1.02 -1.03 13.18
C VAL A 25 -2.23 -0.41 13.91
N GLY A 26 -3.19 -1.22 14.36
CA GLY A 26 -4.31 -0.73 15.17
C GLY A 26 -3.86 -0.19 16.53
N GLY A 27 -2.92 -0.87 17.19
CA GLY A 27 -2.30 -0.40 18.42
C GLY A 27 -1.52 0.92 18.24
N TRP A 28 -0.85 1.09 17.10
CA TRP A 28 -0.20 2.35 16.73
C TRP A 28 -1.22 3.47 16.56
N VAL A 29 -2.33 3.23 15.85
CA VAL A 29 -3.41 4.22 15.69
C VAL A 29 -4.01 4.60 17.05
N ALA A 30 -4.24 3.62 17.92
CA ALA A 30 -4.75 3.87 19.27
C ALA A 30 -3.76 4.68 20.11
N ALA A 31 -2.47 4.36 20.04
CA ALA A 31 -1.43 5.11 20.77
C ALA A 31 -1.33 6.56 20.28
N PHE A 32 -1.33 6.75 18.95
CA PHE A 32 -1.33 8.07 18.34
C PHE A 32 -2.56 8.89 18.73
N TYR A 33 -3.76 8.30 18.71
CA TYR A 33 -4.99 8.97 19.13
C TYR A 33 -4.94 9.38 20.61
N LEU A 34 -4.47 8.49 21.49
CA LEU A 34 -4.35 8.79 22.91
C LEU A 34 -3.36 9.93 23.16
N ALA A 35 -2.21 9.90 22.49
CA ALA A 35 -1.22 10.97 22.57
C ALA A 35 -1.79 12.31 22.09
N ALA A 36 -2.43 12.33 20.91
CA ALA A 36 -3.04 13.54 20.35
C ALA A 36 -4.23 14.07 21.16
N SER A 37 -4.91 13.21 21.93
CA SER A 37 -6.05 13.60 22.78
C SER A 37 -5.65 14.06 24.18
N ALA A 38 -4.39 13.85 24.57
CA ALA A 38 -3.86 14.36 25.81
C ALA A 38 -3.64 15.86 25.63
N GLY A 39 -4.62 16.67 26.02
CA GLY A 39 -4.61 18.12 25.80
C GLY A 39 -3.26 18.73 26.18
N GLU A 40 -2.63 19.39 25.22
CA GLU A 40 -1.37 20.09 25.43
C GLU A 40 -1.63 21.32 26.31
N ALA A 41 -0.74 21.57 27.27
CA ALA A 41 -0.81 22.81 28.02
C ALA A 41 -0.56 23.99 27.06
N PRO A 42 -1.33 25.08 27.14
CA PRO A 42 -1.12 26.22 26.25
C PRO A 42 0.29 26.78 26.42
N CYS A 43 0.89 27.20 25.31
CA CYS A 43 2.22 27.81 25.28
C CYS A 43 2.21 29.11 26.09
N THR A 44 3.20 29.30 26.97
CA THR A 44 3.29 30.51 27.81
C THR A 44 4.68 31.13 27.73
N THR A 45 4.81 32.35 28.24
CA THR A 45 6.11 33.03 28.36
C THR A 45 7.09 32.28 29.27
N ALA A 46 6.58 31.58 30.28
CA ALA A 46 7.38 30.79 31.21
C ALA A 46 7.75 29.41 30.63
N HIS A 47 6.89 28.86 29.76
CA HIS A 47 7.06 27.59 29.08
C HIS A 47 6.69 27.73 27.60
N PRO A 48 7.61 28.29 26.78
CA PRO A 48 7.38 28.46 25.35
C PRO A 48 7.39 27.10 24.64
N CYS A 49 6.60 26.99 23.58
CA CYS A 49 6.57 25.81 22.71
C CYS A 49 7.74 25.86 21.73
N MET A 50 8.93 25.58 22.24
CA MET A 50 10.16 25.62 21.44
C MET A 50 10.19 24.46 20.43
N PRO A 51 10.54 24.73 19.15
CA PRO A 51 10.83 23.69 18.19
C PRO A 51 11.94 22.77 18.72
N ASP A 52 11.67 21.47 18.80
CA ASP A 52 12.65 20.46 19.20
C ASP A 52 13.19 19.70 17.97
N PRO A 53 14.47 19.91 17.60
CA PRO A 53 15.11 19.18 16.51
C PRO A 53 15.07 17.65 16.66
N LEU A 54 15.15 17.15 17.89
CA LEU A 54 15.13 15.72 18.17
C LEU A 54 13.73 15.14 18.00
N PHE A 55 12.71 15.85 18.48
CA PHE A 55 11.31 15.46 18.27
C PHE A 55 10.98 15.39 16.78
N SER A 56 11.38 16.39 15.98
CA SER A 56 11.19 16.38 14.52
C SER A 56 11.82 15.16 13.84
N LEU A 57 13.02 14.76 14.28
CA LEU A 57 13.62 13.50 13.80
C LEU A 57 12.88 12.25 14.30
N ALA A 58 12.28 12.27 15.49
CA ALA A 58 11.48 11.19 16.06
C ALA A 58 10.15 10.97 15.30
N VAL A 59 9.63 11.97 14.60
CA VAL A 59 8.46 11.81 13.71
C VAL A 59 8.74 10.79 12.59
N VAL A 60 10.01 10.64 12.15
CA VAL A 60 10.38 9.68 11.10
C VAL A 60 10.08 8.23 11.52
N PRO A 61 10.62 7.68 12.64
CA PRO A 61 10.27 6.35 13.10
C PRO A 61 8.80 6.21 13.48
N LEU A 62 8.14 7.26 14.00
CA LEU A 62 6.69 7.27 14.26
C LEU A 62 5.89 6.88 13.00
N LEU A 63 6.14 7.57 11.88
CA LEU A 63 5.41 7.35 10.63
C LEU A 63 5.92 6.12 9.85
N ALA A 64 7.21 5.80 9.95
CA ALA A 64 7.80 4.64 9.28
C ALA A 64 7.25 3.31 9.83
N THR A 65 6.90 3.26 11.12
CA THR A 65 6.38 2.06 11.79
C THR A 65 5.16 1.47 11.09
N PRO A 66 4.00 2.16 11.00
CA PRO A 66 2.81 1.60 10.37
C PRO A 66 3.04 1.32 8.88
N LEU A 67 3.78 2.18 8.18
CA LEU A 67 4.10 2.01 6.77
C LEU A 67 4.82 0.67 6.51
N LEU A 68 5.92 0.43 7.24
CA LEU A 68 6.72 -0.79 7.09
C LEU A 68 5.94 -2.06 7.48
N LEU A 69 5.13 -2.00 8.53
CA LEU A 69 4.26 -3.10 8.95
C LEU A 69 3.25 -3.46 7.85
N LEU A 70 2.62 -2.46 7.23
CA LEU A 70 1.65 -2.67 6.14
C LEU A 70 2.30 -3.30 4.89
N PHE A 71 3.55 -2.94 4.59
CA PHE A 71 4.37 -3.52 3.51
C PHE A 71 5.04 -4.86 3.88
N GLY A 72 4.76 -5.43 5.05
CA GLY A 72 5.28 -6.74 5.46
C GLY A 72 6.74 -6.74 5.92
N ARG A 73 7.32 -5.56 6.17
CA ARG A 73 8.68 -5.39 6.71
C ARG A 73 8.65 -5.42 8.25
N VAL A 74 8.12 -6.50 8.81
CA VAL A 74 7.77 -6.61 10.24
C VAL A 74 8.92 -6.21 11.17
N LEU A 75 10.10 -6.85 11.04
CA LEU A 75 11.23 -6.55 11.93
C LEU A 75 11.70 -5.09 11.85
N THR A 76 11.73 -4.51 10.65
CA THR A 76 12.13 -3.11 10.47
C THR A 76 11.07 -2.17 11.03
N GLY A 77 9.79 -2.47 10.81
CA GLY A 77 8.68 -1.69 11.38
C GLY A 77 8.67 -1.74 12.90
N CYS A 78 8.82 -2.92 13.50
CA CYS A 78 8.95 -3.06 14.94
C CYS A 78 10.19 -2.35 15.50
N ALA A 79 11.32 -2.37 14.79
CA ALA A 79 12.52 -1.64 15.21
C ALA A 79 12.28 -0.13 15.22
N MET A 80 11.57 0.41 14.23
CA MET A 80 11.16 1.82 14.21
C MET A 80 10.17 2.13 15.33
N GLY A 81 9.23 1.23 15.62
CA GLY A 81 8.26 1.42 16.70
C GLY A 81 8.92 1.44 18.09
N VAL A 82 9.91 0.58 18.30
CA VAL A 82 10.74 0.59 19.53
C VAL A 82 11.60 1.85 19.60
N LEU A 83 12.26 2.22 18.49
CA LEU A 83 13.05 3.44 18.43
C LEU A 83 12.19 4.67 18.78
N PHE A 84 11.00 4.77 18.20
CA PHE A 84 10.08 5.86 18.51
C PHE A 84 9.66 5.82 19.99
N GLY A 85 9.22 4.68 20.54
CA GLY A 85 8.82 4.62 21.95
C GLY A 85 9.94 4.95 22.94
N VAL A 86 11.21 4.71 22.58
CA VAL A 86 12.37 5.14 23.37
C VAL A 86 12.60 6.65 23.25
N LEU A 87 12.47 7.21 22.04
CA LEU A 87 12.59 8.64 21.80
C LEU A 87 11.46 9.41 22.48
N ASP A 88 10.22 8.94 22.36
CA ASP A 88 9.02 9.48 23.01
C ASP A 88 9.24 9.56 24.53
N LEU A 89 9.64 8.45 25.16
CA LEU A 89 9.95 8.42 26.60
C LEU A 89 11.08 9.39 27.03
N ALA A 90 12.01 9.70 26.13
CA ALA A 90 13.15 10.57 26.42
C ALA A 90 12.87 12.05 26.13
N LEU A 91 11.94 12.35 25.22
CA LEU A 91 11.70 13.70 24.69
C LEU A 91 10.35 14.27 25.13
N ASP A 92 9.32 13.43 25.29
CA ASP A 92 7.96 13.86 25.64
C ASP A 92 7.71 13.81 27.15
N GLY A 93 7.19 14.91 27.70
CA GLY A 93 6.75 15.01 29.08
C GLY A 93 5.35 14.43 29.35
N SER A 94 4.58 14.12 28.29
CA SER A 94 3.22 13.61 28.41
C SER A 94 3.20 12.17 28.93
N ALA A 95 2.72 11.99 30.17
CA ALA A 95 2.56 10.66 30.76
C ALA A 95 1.61 9.77 29.93
N ALA A 96 0.60 10.34 29.29
CA ALA A 96 -0.35 9.61 28.47
C ALA A 96 0.30 9.09 27.17
N ALA A 97 1.05 9.95 26.46
CA ALA A 97 1.77 9.58 25.25
C ALA A 97 2.84 8.51 25.56
N ASN A 98 3.65 8.76 26.58
CA ASN A 98 4.70 7.86 27.04
C ASN A 98 4.15 6.46 27.35
N VAL A 99 3.07 6.35 28.13
CA VAL A 99 2.48 5.04 28.44
C VAL A 99 1.98 4.35 27.15
N ALA A 100 1.30 5.08 26.28
CA ALA A 100 0.74 4.53 25.06
C ALA A 100 1.82 3.99 24.11
N PHE A 101 2.86 4.78 23.84
CA PHE A 101 3.93 4.39 22.91
C PHE A 101 4.95 3.43 23.52
N VAL A 102 5.20 3.45 24.84
CA VAL A 102 6.00 2.41 25.51
C VAL A 102 5.31 1.06 25.45
N LEU A 103 3.98 1.00 25.69
CA LEU A 103 3.22 -0.24 25.52
C LEU A 103 3.26 -0.73 24.07
N HIS A 104 3.13 0.18 23.11
CA HIS A 104 3.23 -0.15 21.68
C HIS A 104 4.65 -0.67 21.31
N ALA A 105 5.70 -0.04 21.82
CA ALA A 105 7.09 -0.46 21.65
C ALA A 105 7.32 -1.86 22.24
N GLY A 106 6.79 -2.13 23.44
CA GLY A 106 6.81 -3.46 24.06
C GLY A 106 6.14 -4.53 23.19
N ALA A 107 4.95 -4.23 22.66
CA ALA A 107 4.26 -5.11 21.72
C ALA A 107 5.08 -5.34 20.43
N CYS A 108 5.69 -4.29 19.88
CA CYS A 108 6.59 -4.39 18.73
C CYS A 108 7.79 -5.29 19.01
N ALA A 109 8.44 -5.16 20.17
CA ALA A 109 9.58 -5.99 20.57
C ALA A 109 9.19 -7.47 20.72
N LEU A 110 8.06 -7.76 21.36
CA LEU A 110 7.52 -9.12 21.48
C LEU A 110 7.22 -9.75 20.12
N VAL A 111 6.56 -9.01 19.22
CA VAL A 111 6.27 -9.49 17.86
C VAL A 111 7.55 -9.64 17.02
N ALA A 112 8.56 -8.79 17.23
CA ALA A 112 9.85 -8.92 16.57
C ALA A 112 10.57 -10.21 17.01
N ALA A 113 10.60 -10.50 18.31
CA ALA A 113 11.16 -11.73 18.86
C ALA A 113 10.41 -12.97 18.34
N TRP A 114 9.07 -12.93 18.34
CA TRP A 114 8.24 -13.99 17.78
C TRP A 114 8.51 -14.20 16.28
N THR A 115 8.63 -13.11 15.52
CA THR A 115 8.93 -13.16 14.08
C THR A 115 10.34 -13.73 13.82
N PHE A 116 11.32 -13.37 14.65
CA PHE A 116 12.67 -13.90 14.52
C PHE A 116 12.69 -15.42 14.74
N ARG A 117 12.05 -15.89 15.82
CA ARG A 117 11.92 -17.33 16.11
C ARG A 117 11.14 -18.07 15.02
N SER A 118 10.00 -17.50 14.60
CA SER A 118 9.17 -18.02 13.50
C SER A 118 9.99 -18.20 12.21
N ARG A 119 10.85 -17.24 11.86
CA ARG A 119 11.72 -17.36 10.68
C ARG A 119 12.76 -18.47 10.80
N ALA A 120 13.34 -18.67 11.98
CA ALA A 120 14.26 -19.76 12.22
C ALA A 120 13.55 -21.12 12.10
N ASP A 121 12.39 -21.27 12.75
CA ASP A 121 11.58 -22.49 12.69
C ASP A 121 11.13 -22.81 11.25
N GLN A 122 10.73 -21.79 10.49
CA GLN A 122 10.42 -21.92 9.06
C GLN A 122 11.65 -22.32 8.24
N HIS A 123 12.79 -21.68 8.48
CA HIS A 123 14.01 -22.00 7.76
C HIS A 123 14.52 -23.42 8.05
N ASP A 124 14.31 -23.92 9.27
CA ASP A 124 14.69 -25.28 9.68
C ASP A 124 13.73 -26.34 9.14
N ALA A 125 12.43 -26.03 9.05
CA ALA A 125 11.44 -26.91 8.40
C ALA A 125 11.64 -27.03 6.88
N ALA A 126 12.34 -26.07 6.27
CA ALA A 126 12.79 -26.16 4.89
C ALA A 126 14.02 -27.07 4.77
N GLY A 127 13.90 -28.09 3.92
CA GLY A 127 14.85 -29.19 3.75
C GLY A 127 16.33 -28.79 3.60
N ALA A 128 17.22 -29.78 3.72
CA ALA A 128 18.65 -29.53 3.93
C ALA A 128 19.51 -29.32 2.67
N ALA A 129 18.93 -29.36 1.46
CA ALA A 129 19.74 -29.27 0.24
C ALA A 129 20.29 -27.84 0.04
N LEU A 130 21.60 -27.73 -0.19
CA LEU A 130 22.28 -26.47 -0.46
C LEU A 130 22.69 -26.40 -1.93
N VAL A 131 22.47 -25.26 -2.56
CA VAL A 131 22.82 -25.00 -3.96
C VAL A 131 23.46 -23.61 -4.07
N SER A 132 24.49 -23.51 -4.89
CA SER A 132 25.07 -22.22 -5.30
C SER A 132 24.32 -21.72 -6.53
N LEU A 133 23.93 -20.44 -6.52
CA LEU A 133 23.29 -19.84 -7.68
C LEU A 133 24.31 -19.67 -8.82
N PRO A 134 23.91 -19.88 -10.09
CA PRO A 134 24.73 -19.59 -11.26
C PRO A 134 25.36 -18.19 -11.25
N ASP A 135 26.55 -18.10 -11.82
CA ASP A 135 27.37 -16.90 -11.87
C ASP A 135 26.76 -15.84 -12.79
N LEU A 136 25.95 -14.96 -12.20
CA LEU A 136 25.85 -13.53 -12.51
C LEU A 136 24.79 -12.92 -11.57
N PRO A 137 25.18 -12.13 -10.55
CA PRO A 137 24.21 -11.40 -9.76
C PRO A 137 23.47 -10.40 -10.65
N PRO A 138 22.21 -10.07 -10.34
CA PRO A 138 21.45 -9.11 -11.15
C PRO A 138 22.20 -7.77 -11.24
N GLN A 139 22.14 -7.12 -12.40
CA GLN A 139 22.79 -5.82 -12.63
C GLN A 139 22.40 -4.79 -11.55
N ARG A 140 23.34 -3.88 -11.23
CA ARG A 140 23.09 -2.81 -10.24
C ARG A 140 21.95 -1.95 -10.77
N GLY A 141 20.80 -2.04 -10.10
CA GLY A 141 19.57 -1.41 -10.58
C GLY A 141 19.50 0.09 -10.29
N VAL A 142 18.52 0.74 -10.94
CA VAL A 142 18.13 2.15 -10.77
C VAL A 142 17.94 2.54 -9.29
N LEU A 143 17.58 1.59 -8.42
CA LEU A 143 17.41 1.81 -6.98
C LEU A 143 18.64 2.41 -6.29
N ARG A 144 19.86 2.10 -6.75
CA ARG A 144 21.07 2.71 -6.19
C ARG A 144 21.17 4.20 -6.53
N VAL A 145 20.85 4.57 -7.78
CA VAL A 145 20.83 5.96 -8.22
C VAL A 145 19.80 6.74 -7.42
N VAL A 146 18.59 6.17 -7.27
CA VAL A 146 17.53 6.76 -6.44
C VAL A 146 17.98 6.92 -4.98
N ALA A 147 18.64 5.92 -4.39
CA ALA A 147 19.15 6.02 -3.03
C ALA A 147 20.21 7.13 -2.89
N VAL A 148 21.12 7.29 -3.86
CA VAL A 148 22.12 8.37 -3.85
C VAL A 148 21.45 9.74 -3.97
N LEU A 149 20.46 9.89 -4.86
CA LEU A 149 19.69 11.12 -5.01
C LEU A 149 18.93 11.48 -3.73
N LEU A 150 18.36 10.49 -3.03
CA LEU A 150 17.68 10.70 -1.74
C LEU A 150 18.66 11.13 -0.64
N VAL A 151 19.88 10.58 -0.59
CA VAL A 151 20.91 11.04 0.35
C VAL A 151 21.31 12.49 0.05
N LEU A 152 21.51 12.84 -1.22
CA LEU A 152 21.84 14.21 -1.62
C LEU A 152 20.70 15.18 -1.26
N PHE A 153 19.46 14.79 -1.54
CA PHE A 153 18.28 15.56 -1.15
C PHE A 153 18.21 15.75 0.37
N GLY A 154 18.40 14.68 1.14
CA GLY A 154 18.40 14.75 2.60
C GLY A 154 19.52 15.65 3.16
N PHE A 155 20.71 15.59 2.55
CA PHE A 155 21.81 16.50 2.90
C PHE A 155 21.43 17.97 2.63
N LEU A 156 20.85 18.27 1.47
CA LEU A 156 20.42 19.63 1.14
C LEU A 156 19.34 20.15 2.09
N THR A 157 18.41 19.31 2.54
CA THR A 157 17.41 19.71 3.55
C THR A 157 18.03 19.99 4.92
N PHE A 158 19.07 19.24 5.32
CA PHE A 158 19.81 19.55 6.56
C PHE A 158 20.58 20.86 6.46
N VAL A 159 21.18 21.15 5.30
CA VAL A 159 21.82 22.45 5.04
C VAL A 159 20.80 23.58 5.08
N GLN A 160 19.63 23.40 4.46
CA GLN A 160 18.55 24.39 4.48
C GLN A 160 18.09 24.69 5.91
N TYR A 161 17.89 23.65 6.73
CA TYR A 161 17.59 23.82 8.15
C TYR A 161 18.67 24.65 8.87
N SER A 162 19.96 24.31 8.69
CA SER A 162 21.06 25.03 9.33
C SER A 162 21.07 26.51 8.93
N LEU A 163 20.89 26.83 7.65
CA LEU A 163 20.89 28.20 7.16
C LEU A 163 19.73 29.03 7.75
N LEU A 164 18.52 28.48 7.75
CA LEU A 164 17.34 29.15 8.32
C LEU A 164 17.47 29.31 9.84
N ASN A 165 17.97 28.28 10.53
CA ASN A 165 18.17 28.33 11.98
C ASN A 165 19.24 29.36 12.37
N ASP A 166 20.33 29.46 11.60
CA ASP A 166 21.37 30.47 11.83
C ASP A 166 20.86 31.89 11.55
N GLU A 167 20.04 32.07 10.52
CA GLU A 167 19.37 33.35 10.22
C GLU A 167 18.43 33.77 11.36
N ILE A 168 17.55 32.87 11.82
CA ILE A 168 16.66 33.10 12.97
C ILE A 168 17.48 33.42 14.22
N ALA A 169 18.55 32.67 14.51
CA ALA A 169 19.40 32.91 15.68
C ALA A 169 20.06 34.30 15.66
N GLN A 170 20.45 34.80 14.47
CA GLN A 170 20.99 36.14 14.32
C GLN A 170 19.94 37.23 14.58
N HIS A 171 18.71 37.03 14.13
CA HIS A 171 17.60 37.93 14.42
C HIS A 171 17.25 37.93 15.90
N VAL A 172 17.10 36.75 16.52
CA VAL A 172 16.85 36.60 17.97
C VAL A 172 17.93 37.28 18.81
N ALA A 173 19.20 37.21 18.41
CA ALA A 173 20.31 37.85 19.12
C ALA A 173 20.28 39.40 19.06
N LYS A 174 19.66 39.98 18.02
CA LYS A 174 19.52 41.43 17.85
C LYS A 174 18.17 41.96 18.34
N ALA A 175 17.18 41.08 18.43
CA ALA A 175 15.82 41.45 18.76
C ALA A 175 15.67 41.92 20.20
N SER A 176 14.82 42.92 20.38
CA SER A 176 14.32 43.34 21.68
C SER A 176 12.93 42.77 21.91
N ARG A 177 12.61 42.47 23.18
CA ARG A 177 11.27 42.02 23.55
C ARG A 177 10.35 43.23 23.64
N VAL A 178 9.21 43.14 22.95
CA VAL A 178 8.19 44.18 22.87
C VAL A 178 6.84 43.52 23.10
N ASP A 179 5.95 44.16 23.84
CA ASP A 179 4.57 43.67 24.00
C ASP A 179 3.73 44.19 22.83
N ALA A 180 3.08 43.27 22.11
CA ALA A 180 2.19 43.56 20.99
C ALA A 180 0.76 43.21 21.38
N GLU A 181 -0.22 43.97 20.88
CA GLU A 181 -1.64 43.74 21.16
C GLU A 181 -2.27 42.89 20.06
N VAL A 182 -3.02 41.85 20.43
CA VAL A 182 -3.81 41.06 19.47
C VAL A 182 -4.97 41.93 18.97
N VAL A 183 -4.96 42.27 17.69
CA VAL A 183 -5.98 43.15 17.09
C VAL A 183 -7.04 42.38 16.32
N GLU A 184 -6.71 41.19 15.84
CA GLU A 184 -7.64 40.35 15.07
C GLU A 184 -7.25 38.87 15.16
N VAL A 185 -8.24 38.01 15.39
CA VAL A 185 -8.12 36.55 15.28
C VAL A 185 -9.02 36.13 14.12
N LYS A 186 -8.43 35.81 12.98
CA LYS A 186 -9.15 35.70 11.72
C LYS A 186 -9.77 34.32 11.51
N ASN A 187 -9.09 33.29 11.98
CA ASN A 187 -9.50 31.88 11.90
C ASN A 187 -8.75 31.06 12.97
N ALA A 188 -8.90 29.73 12.94
CA ALA A 188 -8.24 28.81 13.87
C ALA A 188 -6.70 28.71 13.68
N SER A 189 -6.10 29.47 12.76
CA SER A 189 -4.68 29.37 12.44
C SER A 189 -3.95 30.71 12.29
N GLU A 190 -4.63 31.87 12.33
CA GLU A 190 -4.03 33.16 12.02
C GLU A 190 -4.41 34.23 13.06
N VAL A 191 -3.41 34.75 13.76
CA VAL A 191 -3.52 35.81 14.76
C VAL A 191 -2.75 37.04 14.27
N TRP A 192 -3.41 38.19 14.22
CA TRP A 192 -2.82 39.47 13.87
C TRP A 192 -2.55 40.28 15.13
N VAL A 193 -1.32 40.76 15.25
CA VAL A 193 -0.92 41.64 16.35
C VAL A 193 -0.45 42.99 15.83
N GLU A 194 -0.66 44.02 16.64
CA GLU A 194 -0.19 45.38 16.39
C GLU A 194 0.95 45.70 17.38
N LEU A 195 2.10 46.09 16.83
CA LEU A 195 3.26 46.52 17.60
C LEU A 195 3.07 47.98 18.08
N PRO A 196 3.84 48.46 19.08
CA PRO A 196 3.73 49.83 19.59
C PRO A 196 3.95 50.94 18.55
N ASP A 197 4.64 50.63 17.45
CA ASP A 197 4.84 51.53 16.30
C ASP A 197 3.67 51.50 15.29
N ARG A 198 2.59 50.80 15.62
CA ARG A 198 1.38 50.54 14.81
C ARG A 198 1.62 49.66 13.59
N GLN A 199 2.75 48.96 13.52
CA GLN A 199 2.96 47.94 12.52
C GLN A 199 2.10 46.71 12.84
N ARG A 200 1.39 46.18 11.84
CA ARG A 200 0.60 44.95 11.96
C ARG A 200 1.33 43.78 11.35
N THR A 201 1.37 42.67 12.08
CA THR A 201 2.00 41.42 11.65
C THR A 201 1.09 40.24 11.94
N ALA A 202 1.02 39.29 11.01
CA ALA A 202 0.27 38.06 11.15
C ALA A 202 1.19 36.92 11.60
N PHE A 203 0.68 36.05 12.46
CA PHE A 203 1.36 34.87 12.95
C PHE A 203 0.43 33.65 12.88
N GLN A 204 1.04 32.46 12.85
CA GLN A 204 0.32 31.18 12.82
C GLN A 204 0.66 30.33 14.06
N PRO A 205 0.09 30.66 15.24
CA PRO A 205 0.31 29.86 16.44
C PRO A 205 -0.37 28.48 16.33
N LEU A 206 0.13 27.52 17.12
CA LEU A 206 -0.38 26.14 17.20
C LEU A 206 -1.84 26.09 17.66
N ALA A 207 -2.24 27.03 18.53
CA ALA A 207 -3.59 27.12 19.09
C ALA A 207 -4.11 28.58 19.03
N ALA A 208 -4.41 29.06 17.82
CA ALA A 208 -4.86 30.45 17.61
C ALA A 208 -6.15 30.80 18.37
N ASP A 209 -7.00 29.81 18.65
CA ASP A 209 -8.26 29.94 19.40
C ASP A 209 -8.06 30.24 20.90
N THR A 210 -6.83 30.14 21.41
CA THR A 210 -6.49 30.50 22.79
C THR A 210 -6.22 31.99 22.98
N TYR A 211 -5.99 32.74 21.89
CA TYR A 211 -5.75 34.18 21.91
C TYR A 211 -7.05 34.97 21.72
N HIS A 212 -7.17 36.11 22.41
CA HIS A 212 -8.32 37.00 22.33
C HIS A 212 -7.89 38.40 21.88
N VAL A 213 -8.79 39.11 21.19
CA VAL A 213 -8.56 40.50 20.82
C VAL A 213 -8.40 41.35 22.09
N GLY A 214 -7.33 42.14 22.15
CA GLY A 214 -6.90 42.91 23.30
C GLY A 214 -5.88 42.20 24.21
N ASP A 215 -5.52 40.94 23.92
CA ASP A 215 -4.45 40.26 24.65
C ASP A 215 -3.09 40.88 24.34
N GLU A 216 -2.26 41.05 25.37
CA GLU A 216 -0.86 41.44 25.22
C GLU A 216 0.01 40.20 25.04
N VAL A 217 0.66 40.10 23.87
CA VAL A 217 1.52 38.98 23.49
C VAL A 217 2.95 39.49 23.31
N PRO A 218 3.94 38.90 24.00
CA PRO A 218 5.32 39.31 23.85
C PRO A 218 5.88 38.82 22.51
N VAL A 219 6.45 39.74 21.76
CA VAL A 219 7.14 39.49 20.50
C VAL A 219 8.61 39.89 20.60
N LEU A 220 9.45 39.24 19.80
CA LEU A 220 10.84 39.61 19.56
C LEU A 220 10.87 40.41 18.25
N ALA A 221 11.38 41.65 18.30
CA ALA A 221 11.49 42.52 17.13
C ALA A 221 12.88 43.15 17.01
N ASP A 222 13.46 43.14 15.81
CA ASP A 222 14.74 43.81 15.49
C ASP A 222 14.60 44.96 14.48
N GLY A 223 13.36 45.31 14.12
CA GLY A 223 12.98 46.36 13.17
C GLY A 223 12.71 45.85 11.75
N THR A 224 13.26 44.71 11.35
CA THR A 224 12.99 44.08 10.05
C THR A 224 12.34 42.71 10.16
N TRP A 225 12.45 42.10 11.33
CA TRP A 225 11.93 40.78 11.65
C TRP A 225 11.16 40.82 12.97
N VAL A 226 10.05 40.07 13.03
CA VAL A 226 9.19 39.95 14.21
C VAL A 226 8.79 38.49 14.39
N GLN A 227 8.84 37.98 15.62
CA GLN A 227 8.43 36.62 15.98
C GLN A 227 7.74 36.60 17.34
N MET A 228 6.74 35.74 17.54
CA MET A 228 6.16 35.50 18.86
C MET A 228 7.20 34.86 19.79
N ALA A 229 7.33 35.36 21.03
CA ALA A 229 8.26 34.79 22.00
C ALA A 229 7.78 33.45 22.59
N ASN A 230 6.46 33.23 22.64
CA ASN A 230 5.86 32.02 23.24
C ASN A 230 5.80 30.84 22.26
N GLU A 231 5.70 31.15 20.97
CA GLU A 231 5.52 30.20 19.88
C GLU A 231 6.42 30.61 18.70
N PRO A 232 7.75 30.38 18.83
CA PRO A 232 8.68 30.72 17.77
C PRO A 232 8.45 29.87 16.53
N GLU A 233 8.86 30.40 15.38
CA GLU A 233 8.70 29.76 14.07
C GLU A 233 9.38 28.39 14.04
N ASP A 234 8.63 27.36 13.66
CA ASP A 234 9.14 26.00 13.54
C ASP A 234 9.70 25.71 12.15
N VAL A 235 11.03 25.77 12.03
CA VAL A 235 11.77 25.36 10.83
C VAL A 235 12.27 23.91 10.90
N THR A 236 11.98 23.18 11.97
CA THR A 236 12.52 21.82 12.20
C THR A 236 11.90 20.76 11.29
N TRP A 237 10.80 21.05 10.59
CA TRP A 237 10.20 20.14 9.59
C TRP A 237 11.18 19.75 8.47
N TRP A 238 12.16 20.59 8.16
CA TRP A 238 13.25 20.27 7.23
C TRP A 238 14.09 19.08 7.70
N LEU A 239 14.28 18.92 9.03
CA LEU A 239 14.95 17.77 9.62
C LEU A 239 14.14 16.50 9.42
N THR A 240 12.82 16.56 9.57
CA THR A 240 11.91 15.44 9.34
C THR A 240 11.99 14.96 7.89
N LEU A 241 11.97 15.89 6.92
CA LEU A 241 12.15 15.57 5.51
C LEU A 241 13.51 14.96 5.20
N GLY A 242 14.58 15.55 5.74
CA GLY A 242 15.94 15.03 5.56
C GLY A 242 16.12 13.65 6.16
N GLY A 243 15.65 13.46 7.39
CA GLY A 243 15.65 12.19 8.10
C GLY A 243 14.86 11.11 7.34
N ALA A 244 13.67 11.45 6.85
CA ALA A 244 12.85 10.54 6.04
C ALA A 244 13.55 10.15 4.73
N ALA A 245 14.15 11.12 4.02
CA ALA A 245 14.87 10.87 2.77
C ALA A 245 16.08 9.92 2.98
N VAL A 246 16.90 10.19 4.00
CA VAL A 246 18.04 9.33 4.36
C VAL A 246 17.57 7.94 4.79
N PHE A 247 16.50 7.87 5.59
CA PHE A 247 15.90 6.60 5.99
C PHE A 247 15.44 5.77 4.79
N PHE A 248 14.72 6.37 3.84
CA PHE A 248 14.32 5.68 2.61
C PHE A 248 15.52 5.23 1.78
N ALA A 249 16.57 6.04 1.69
CA ALA A 249 17.80 5.65 1.02
C ALA A 249 18.44 4.40 1.66
N ILE A 250 18.50 4.34 3.00
CA ILE A 250 18.99 3.17 3.75
C ILE A 250 18.12 1.95 3.46
N VAL A 251 16.79 2.07 3.47
CA VAL A 251 15.87 0.97 3.17
C VAL A 251 16.08 0.45 1.74
N LEU A 252 16.27 1.34 0.76
CA LEU A 252 16.55 0.96 -0.62
C LEU A 252 17.92 0.29 -0.78
N ALA A 253 18.96 0.81 -0.13
CA ALA A 253 20.29 0.22 -0.14
C ALA A 253 20.29 -1.17 0.51
N ALA A 254 19.59 -1.33 1.65
CA ALA A 254 19.42 -2.61 2.32
C ALA A 254 18.63 -3.61 1.46
N ARG A 255 17.61 -3.13 0.71
CA ARG A 255 16.86 -3.95 -0.24
C ARG A 255 17.74 -4.45 -1.39
N GLU A 256 18.59 -3.61 -1.95
CA GLU A 256 19.53 -4.01 -3.02
C GLU A 256 20.61 -4.97 -2.49
N ARG A 257 21.10 -4.75 -1.27
CA ARG A 257 22.05 -5.66 -0.60
C ARG A 257 21.44 -7.04 -0.36
N ARG A 258 20.22 -7.09 0.17
CA ARG A 258 19.46 -8.36 0.31
C ARG A 258 19.22 -9.00 -1.05
N ARG A 259 18.93 -8.20 -2.08
CA ARG A 259 18.76 -8.72 -3.44
C ARG A 259 19.93 -9.60 -3.88
N ARG A 260 21.14 -9.19 -3.54
CA ARG A 260 22.38 -9.84 -3.92
C ARG A 260 22.88 -10.86 -2.91
N SER A 261 22.32 -10.91 -1.70
CA SER A 261 22.85 -11.79 -0.64
C SER A 261 22.72 -13.28 -0.99
N LEU A 262 21.78 -13.64 -1.86
CA LEU A 262 21.64 -15.00 -2.38
C LEU A 262 22.85 -15.49 -3.19
N TRP A 263 23.69 -14.58 -3.70
CA TRP A 263 24.90 -14.90 -4.47
C TRP A 263 26.18 -14.88 -3.62
N ASN A 264 26.09 -14.58 -2.33
CA ASN A 264 27.27 -14.50 -1.46
C ASN A 264 27.71 -15.86 -0.90
N GLY A 265 26.99 -16.94 -1.21
CA GLY A 265 27.30 -18.29 -0.71
C GLY A 265 26.21 -19.31 -1.05
N PRO A 266 26.39 -20.57 -0.64
CA PRO A 266 25.39 -21.61 -0.84
C PRO A 266 24.11 -21.30 -0.07
N VAL A 267 22.95 -21.52 -0.71
CA VAL A 267 21.62 -21.26 -0.15
C VAL A 267 20.77 -22.53 -0.14
N LYS A 268 19.82 -22.63 0.81
CA LYS A 268 18.89 -23.77 0.87
C LYS A 268 17.98 -23.78 -0.35
N ALA A 269 17.80 -24.94 -0.96
CA ALA A 269 16.97 -25.13 -2.15
C ALA A 269 15.99 -26.31 -2.02
N ILE A 270 14.80 -26.15 -2.57
CA ILE A 270 13.71 -27.15 -2.54
C ILE A 270 13.08 -27.23 -3.92
N ARG A 271 12.80 -28.46 -4.39
CA ARG A 271 12.01 -28.68 -5.60
C ARG A 271 10.53 -28.57 -5.30
N LEU A 272 9.84 -27.71 -6.04
CA LEU A 272 8.41 -27.46 -5.91
C LEU A 272 7.75 -27.47 -7.28
N GLN A 273 6.47 -27.82 -7.32
CA GLN A 273 5.65 -27.69 -8.52
C GLN A 273 5.20 -26.25 -8.68
N ALA A 274 5.51 -25.64 -9.82
CA ALA A 274 5.08 -24.30 -10.17
C ALA A 274 3.71 -24.33 -10.86
N HIS A 275 2.70 -23.76 -10.20
CA HIS A 275 1.37 -23.59 -10.76
C HIS A 275 1.17 -22.12 -11.14
N PRO A 276 0.97 -21.78 -12.43
CA PRO A 276 0.70 -20.41 -12.83
C PRO A 276 -0.62 -19.92 -12.21
N LEU A 277 -0.59 -18.71 -11.64
CA LEU A 277 -1.76 -17.96 -11.16
C LEU A 277 -2.09 -16.78 -12.10
N GLY A 278 -1.38 -16.70 -13.24
CA GLY A 278 -1.38 -15.60 -14.20
C GLY A 278 0.05 -15.25 -14.65
N PRO A 279 0.21 -14.27 -15.56
CA PRO A 279 1.43 -14.07 -16.37
C PRO A 279 2.68 -13.69 -15.57
N ARG A 280 2.53 -13.30 -14.30
CA ARG A 280 3.62 -12.82 -13.43
C ARG A 280 3.54 -13.35 -12.02
N ARG A 281 2.78 -14.43 -11.79
CA ARG A 281 2.58 -14.96 -10.45
C ARG A 281 2.43 -16.47 -10.46
N ILE A 282 3.15 -17.12 -9.56
CA ILE A 282 3.23 -18.57 -9.47
C ILE A 282 2.87 -18.98 -8.05
N LEU A 283 2.06 -20.02 -7.91
CA LEU A 283 1.85 -20.77 -6.68
C LEU A 283 2.85 -21.93 -6.65
N LEU A 284 3.58 -22.03 -5.54
CA LEU A 284 4.52 -23.11 -5.31
C LEU A 284 3.85 -24.19 -4.45
N ARG A 285 3.85 -25.43 -4.95
CA ARG A 285 3.29 -26.61 -4.26
C ARG A 285 4.35 -27.67 -3.99
N HIS A 286 4.16 -28.40 -2.90
CA HIS A 286 4.90 -29.64 -2.63
C HIS A 286 3.88 -30.76 -2.41
N GLY A 287 3.79 -31.70 -3.36
CA GLY A 287 2.68 -32.64 -3.39
C GLY A 287 1.34 -31.90 -3.55
N GLN A 288 0.43 -32.09 -2.61
CA GLN A 288 -0.89 -31.44 -2.62
C GLN A 288 -0.95 -30.14 -1.82
N ASP A 289 0.13 -29.77 -1.11
CA ASP A 289 0.12 -28.64 -0.19
C ASP A 289 0.61 -27.33 -0.84
N ASP A 290 -0.17 -26.26 -0.66
CA ASP A 290 0.16 -24.90 -1.08
C ASP A 290 1.18 -24.26 -0.13
N ILE A 291 2.40 -23.95 -0.60
CA ILE A 291 3.43 -23.38 0.26
C ILE A 291 3.40 -21.85 0.24
N ALA A 292 3.61 -21.28 -0.94
CA ALA A 292 3.82 -19.85 -1.09
C ALA A 292 3.47 -19.37 -2.50
N THR A 293 3.28 -18.08 -2.65
CA THR A 293 3.19 -17.43 -3.96
C THR A 293 4.42 -16.58 -4.22
N VAL A 294 4.86 -16.55 -5.47
CA VAL A 294 6.03 -15.79 -5.94
C VAL A 294 5.60 -14.94 -7.13
N ALA A 295 6.05 -13.70 -7.18
CA ALA A 295 5.85 -12.83 -8.33
C ALA A 295 7.07 -12.93 -9.26
N THR A 296 6.86 -13.01 -10.57
CA THR A 296 7.93 -13.05 -11.56
C THR A 296 7.94 -11.76 -12.36
N LEU A 297 9.12 -11.27 -12.73
CA LEU A 297 9.25 -10.08 -13.58
C LEU A 297 9.07 -10.42 -15.05
N ALA A 298 9.49 -11.62 -15.45
CA ALA A 298 9.27 -12.21 -16.75
C ALA A 298 8.13 -13.24 -16.68
N ASP A 299 7.42 -13.37 -17.79
CA ASP A 299 6.60 -14.55 -18.04
C ASP A 299 7.57 -15.73 -18.19
N LEU A 300 7.38 -16.77 -17.38
CA LEU A 300 8.27 -17.92 -17.38
C LEU A 300 7.92 -18.90 -18.51
N GLY A 301 6.89 -18.61 -19.32
CA GLY A 301 6.47 -19.51 -20.41
C GLY A 301 6.00 -20.87 -19.89
N LEU A 302 5.67 -20.97 -18.60
CA LEU A 302 5.13 -22.19 -17.98
C LEU A 302 3.68 -22.46 -18.40
N GLU A 303 3.07 -21.49 -19.09
CA GLU A 303 1.79 -21.61 -19.78
C GLU A 303 2.08 -21.98 -21.23
N GLU A 304 2.21 -23.26 -21.57
CA GLU A 304 1.96 -23.67 -22.96
C GLU A 304 0.51 -23.28 -23.29
N PRO A 305 0.21 -22.72 -24.48
CA PRO A 305 -1.16 -22.40 -24.84
C PRO A 305 -1.96 -23.70 -24.84
N LEU A 306 -2.84 -23.84 -23.85
CA LEU A 306 -3.73 -25.00 -23.69
C LEU A 306 -4.53 -25.27 -24.97
N TYR A 307 -4.82 -24.23 -25.77
CA TYR A 307 -5.64 -24.31 -26.97
C TYR A 307 -4.85 -23.86 -28.20
N HIS A 308 -4.97 -24.58 -29.31
CA HIS A 308 -4.26 -24.29 -30.55
C HIS A 308 -4.78 -23.01 -31.24
N ASP A 309 -6.06 -22.70 -31.11
CA ASP A 309 -6.67 -21.48 -31.62
C ASP A 309 -7.90 -21.02 -30.79
N THR A 310 -8.43 -19.86 -31.17
CA THR A 310 -9.55 -19.20 -30.48
C THR A 310 -10.89 -19.94 -30.69
N GLU A 311 -11.03 -20.66 -31.81
CA GLU A 311 -12.24 -21.39 -32.14
C GLU A 311 -12.33 -22.69 -31.33
N GLN A 312 -11.23 -23.43 -31.23
CA GLN A 312 -11.04 -24.60 -30.38
C GLN A 312 -11.29 -24.24 -28.91
N PHE A 313 -10.74 -23.12 -28.44
CA PHE A 313 -11.05 -22.60 -27.11
C PHE A 313 -12.56 -22.43 -26.90
N GLY A 314 -13.25 -21.81 -27.85
CA GLY A 314 -14.71 -21.63 -27.78
C GLY A 314 -15.48 -22.95 -27.77
N ARG A 315 -15.12 -23.90 -28.65
CA ARG A 315 -15.76 -25.23 -28.74
C ARG A 315 -15.62 -26.00 -27.43
N VAL A 316 -14.41 -26.06 -26.87
CA VAL A 316 -14.14 -26.72 -25.59
C VAL A 316 -14.92 -26.06 -24.43
N TRP A 317 -14.99 -24.73 -24.42
CA TRP A 317 -15.74 -24.00 -23.38
C TRP A 317 -17.25 -24.23 -23.44
N ARG A 318 -17.81 -24.39 -24.65
CA ARG A 318 -19.21 -24.74 -24.87
C ARG A 318 -19.51 -26.23 -24.66
N GLY A 319 -18.48 -27.06 -24.46
CA GLY A 319 -18.62 -28.51 -24.30
C GLY A 319 -18.83 -29.26 -25.63
N GLU A 320 -18.45 -28.63 -26.75
CA GLU A 320 -18.50 -29.22 -28.10
C GLU A 320 -17.28 -30.10 -28.39
N GLU A 321 -16.18 -29.91 -27.65
CA GLU A 321 -14.90 -30.60 -27.80
C GLU A 321 -14.31 -30.91 -26.41
N ASP A 322 -13.57 -32.01 -26.28
CA ASP A 322 -12.92 -32.38 -25.02
C ASP A 322 -11.74 -31.45 -24.70
N PRO A 323 -11.45 -31.17 -23.42
CA PRO A 323 -10.30 -30.36 -23.05
C PRO A 323 -8.97 -30.99 -23.48
N PRO A 324 -7.97 -30.15 -23.82
CA PRO A 324 -6.60 -30.60 -24.10
C PRO A 324 -6.02 -31.37 -22.90
N VAL A 325 -5.12 -32.32 -23.19
CA VAL A 325 -4.47 -33.16 -22.17
C VAL A 325 -3.69 -32.28 -21.19
N ARG A 326 -3.90 -32.54 -19.90
CA ARG A 326 -3.22 -31.83 -18.81
C ARG A 326 -1.72 -32.10 -18.86
N LEU A 327 -0.93 -31.05 -19.05
CA LEU A 327 0.50 -31.11 -18.79
C LEU A 327 0.74 -31.05 -17.29
N ASP A 328 1.64 -31.89 -16.79
CA ASP A 328 2.06 -31.83 -15.39
C ASP A 328 2.74 -30.48 -15.13
N PRO A 329 2.43 -29.83 -13.99
CA PRO A 329 3.04 -28.56 -13.65
C PRO A 329 4.57 -28.73 -13.56
N PRO A 330 5.35 -27.84 -14.19
CA PRO A 330 6.80 -27.97 -14.21
C PRO A 330 7.38 -27.92 -12.80
N GLU A 331 8.33 -28.81 -12.52
CA GLU A 331 9.13 -28.75 -11.30
C GLU A 331 10.16 -27.63 -11.40
N VAL A 332 10.15 -26.73 -10.41
CA VAL A 332 11.12 -25.64 -10.29
C VAL A 332 11.91 -25.81 -9.01
N LEU A 333 13.20 -25.49 -9.05
CA LEU A 333 14.04 -25.45 -7.87
C LEU A 333 13.99 -24.04 -7.29
N VAL A 334 13.52 -23.91 -6.05
CA VAL A 334 13.42 -22.63 -5.36
C VAL A 334 14.57 -22.53 -4.36
N ALA A 335 15.40 -21.50 -4.45
CA ALA A 335 16.61 -21.37 -3.63
C ALA A 335 16.65 -20.03 -2.88
N GLY A 336 16.92 -20.05 -1.57
CA GLY A 336 17.09 -18.82 -0.76
C GLY A 336 16.58 -18.91 0.68
N GLU A 337 16.00 -17.81 1.16
CA GLU A 337 15.51 -17.64 2.52
C GLU A 337 14.09 -18.22 2.67
N TRP A 338 13.99 -19.43 3.22
CA TRP A 338 12.73 -20.16 3.40
C TRP A 338 11.87 -19.71 4.58
N HIS A 339 11.43 -18.45 4.56
CA HIS A 339 10.42 -17.93 5.48
C HIS A 339 9.55 -16.90 4.77
N HIS A 340 8.40 -16.53 5.34
CA HIS A 340 7.58 -15.47 4.73
C HIS A 340 8.34 -14.14 4.64
N GLY A 341 8.27 -13.50 3.47
CA GLY A 341 9.02 -12.29 3.13
C GLY A 341 10.52 -12.51 2.87
N GLY A 342 10.99 -13.76 2.96
CA GLY A 342 12.34 -14.16 2.60
C GLY A 342 12.55 -14.09 1.09
N GLN A 343 13.77 -13.79 0.68
CA GLN A 343 14.12 -13.67 -0.72
C GLN A 343 14.48 -15.04 -1.32
N VAL A 344 13.97 -15.32 -2.52
CA VAL A 344 14.23 -16.55 -3.25
C VAL A 344 14.56 -16.29 -4.72
N ALA A 345 15.32 -17.21 -5.29
CA ALA A 345 15.55 -17.37 -6.72
C ALA A 345 14.80 -18.61 -7.20
N LEU A 346 14.17 -18.52 -8.37
CA LEU A 346 13.58 -19.64 -9.08
C LEU A 346 14.58 -20.13 -10.12
N LEU A 347 14.90 -21.42 -10.09
CA LEU A 347 15.76 -22.07 -11.05
C LEU A 347 14.97 -23.08 -11.89
N VAL A 348 15.14 -22.99 -13.21
CA VAL A 348 14.61 -23.94 -14.20
C VAL A 348 15.81 -24.40 -15.00
N GLU A 349 15.97 -25.73 -15.14
CA GLU A 349 17.09 -26.33 -15.89
C GLU A 349 18.50 -25.86 -15.45
N GLY A 350 18.63 -25.36 -14.22
CA GLY A 350 19.90 -24.88 -13.66
C GLY A 350 20.15 -23.38 -13.85
N GLU A 351 19.28 -22.63 -14.53
CA GLU A 351 19.42 -21.18 -14.71
C GLU A 351 18.48 -20.39 -13.79
N VAL A 352 18.91 -19.21 -13.32
CA VAL A 352 18.05 -18.32 -12.51
C VAL A 352 17.09 -17.57 -13.41
N VAL A 353 15.82 -17.96 -13.39
CA VAL A 353 14.79 -17.35 -14.24
C VAL A 353 14.09 -16.18 -13.56
N ALA A 354 14.05 -16.14 -12.22
CA ALA A 354 13.48 -15.02 -11.49
C ALA A 354 14.05 -14.87 -10.06
N THR A 355 14.07 -13.64 -9.55
CA THR A 355 14.25 -13.35 -8.12
C THR A 355 13.03 -12.66 -7.54
N SER A 356 12.56 -13.11 -6.38
CA SER A 356 11.36 -12.56 -5.75
C SER A 356 11.36 -12.84 -4.24
N THR A 357 10.27 -12.47 -3.57
CA THR A 357 10.01 -12.74 -2.15
C THR A 357 8.91 -13.78 -1.99
N LEU A 358 9.10 -14.74 -1.08
CA LEU A 358 8.07 -15.72 -0.70
C LEU A 358 6.90 -15.02 0.00
N SER A 359 5.74 -15.01 -0.65
CA SER A 359 4.52 -14.42 -0.10
C SER A 359 3.55 -15.50 0.38
N ARG A 360 2.89 -15.28 1.51
CA ARG A 360 1.87 -16.21 2.02
C ARG A 360 0.75 -16.42 0.99
N VAL A 361 0.28 -17.66 0.88
CA VAL A 361 -0.90 -18.02 0.09
C VAL A 361 -2.12 -17.32 0.69
N ARG A 362 -2.84 -16.54 -0.12
CA ARG A 362 -4.08 -15.93 0.33
C ARG A 362 -5.21 -16.93 0.11
N PRO A 363 -6.18 -17.08 1.03
CA PRO A 363 -7.28 -18.04 0.89
C PRO A 363 -8.16 -17.83 -0.34
N ARG A 364 -8.07 -16.66 -0.99
CA ARG A 364 -8.86 -16.31 -2.19
C ARG A 364 -8.19 -16.71 -3.50
N HIS A 365 -7.02 -17.34 -3.43
CA HIS A 365 -6.27 -17.77 -4.60
C HIS A 365 -6.68 -19.20 -4.92
N THR A 366 -7.94 -19.39 -5.29
CA THR A 366 -8.30 -20.57 -6.07
C THR A 366 -7.51 -20.47 -7.36
N VAL A 367 -6.47 -21.28 -7.50
CA VAL A 367 -5.91 -21.60 -8.81
C VAL A 367 -7.10 -22.17 -9.56
N HIS A 368 -7.69 -21.39 -10.46
CA HIS A 368 -8.49 -21.96 -11.53
C HIS A 368 -7.47 -22.68 -12.39
N SER A 369 -7.09 -23.88 -11.96
CA SER A 369 -6.48 -24.85 -12.86
C SER A 369 -7.36 -24.85 -14.09
N ALA A 370 -6.75 -24.84 -15.27
CA ALA A 370 -7.45 -24.93 -16.56
C ALA A 370 -8.33 -26.19 -16.75
N HIS A 371 -8.65 -26.91 -15.66
CA HIS A 371 -9.87 -27.70 -15.53
C HIS A 371 -11.05 -26.78 -15.81
N LEU A 372 -11.81 -27.04 -16.86
CA LEU A 372 -13.05 -26.32 -17.13
C LEU A 372 -14.05 -26.63 -16.02
N PRO A 373 -14.23 -25.78 -15.00
CA PRO A 373 -15.01 -26.16 -13.83
C PRO A 373 -16.49 -26.04 -14.17
N GLY A 374 -17.27 -27.05 -13.81
CA GLY A 374 -18.72 -27.02 -13.95
C GLY A 374 -19.23 -27.17 -15.39
N GLU A 375 -20.52 -26.93 -15.58
CA GLU A 375 -21.24 -27.27 -16.82
C GLU A 375 -21.39 -26.05 -17.74
N PRO A 376 -21.32 -26.24 -19.07
CA PRO A 376 -21.63 -25.17 -20.03
C PRO A 376 -23.08 -24.70 -19.87
N VAL A 377 -23.28 -23.39 -19.86
CA VAL A 377 -24.61 -22.78 -19.83
C VAL A 377 -25.14 -22.76 -21.26
N THR A 378 -26.14 -23.60 -21.54
CA THR A 378 -26.78 -23.68 -22.85
C THR A 378 -27.92 -22.67 -22.96
N THR A 379 -28.32 -22.36 -24.20
CA THR A 379 -29.36 -21.37 -24.57
C THR A 379 -30.76 -21.67 -24.01
N GLY A 380 -30.97 -22.80 -23.33
CA GLY A 380 -32.23 -23.18 -22.68
C GLY A 380 -32.31 -22.88 -21.17
N THR A 381 -31.26 -22.34 -20.56
CA THR A 381 -31.26 -22.06 -19.11
C THR A 381 -32.01 -20.76 -18.84
N ALA A 382 -33.22 -20.83 -18.30
CA ALA A 382 -34.02 -19.64 -17.98
C ALA A 382 -33.32 -18.80 -16.89
N VAL A 383 -32.83 -17.62 -17.26
CA VAL A 383 -32.30 -16.60 -16.34
C VAL A 383 -33.13 -15.35 -16.55
N GLU A 384 -33.72 -14.82 -15.48
CA GLU A 384 -34.38 -13.52 -15.52
C GLU A 384 -33.32 -12.43 -15.78
N LEU A 385 -33.37 -11.83 -16.97
CA LEU A 385 -32.53 -10.70 -17.36
C LEU A 385 -33.35 -9.40 -17.30
N PRO A 386 -32.75 -8.26 -16.90
CA PRO A 386 -31.35 -8.08 -16.54
C PRO A 386 -31.02 -8.56 -15.13
N HIS A 387 -29.86 -9.20 -14.97
CA HIS A 387 -29.37 -9.67 -13.67
C HIS A 387 -28.11 -8.90 -13.26
N ALA A 388 -28.10 -8.35 -12.05
CA ALA A 388 -26.96 -7.59 -11.51
C ALA A 388 -26.28 -8.35 -10.36
N VAL A 389 -24.98 -8.58 -10.49
CA VAL A 389 -24.15 -9.18 -9.45
C VAL A 389 -23.55 -8.06 -8.61
N TRP A 390 -24.03 -7.95 -7.38
CA TRP A 390 -23.59 -6.92 -6.45
C TRP A 390 -22.42 -7.38 -5.58
N PRO A 391 -21.56 -6.45 -5.12
CA PRO A 391 -20.58 -6.76 -4.10
C PRO A 391 -21.27 -7.17 -2.80
N GLY A 392 -20.68 -8.14 -2.09
CA GLY A 392 -21.20 -8.63 -0.81
C GLY A 392 -21.13 -7.58 0.30
N ASP A 393 -21.89 -7.82 1.38
CA ASP A 393 -22.16 -6.83 2.44
C ASP A 393 -20.91 -6.22 3.07
N ARG A 394 -19.88 -7.03 3.30
CA ARG A 394 -18.58 -6.54 3.82
C ARG A 394 -17.99 -5.44 2.96
N ARG A 395 -18.07 -5.54 1.62
CA ARG A 395 -17.53 -4.51 0.73
C ARG A 395 -18.35 -3.24 0.75
N ARG A 396 -19.67 -3.37 0.91
CA ARG A 396 -20.54 -2.21 1.09
C ARG A 396 -20.23 -1.50 2.40
N ALA A 397 -19.97 -2.25 3.48
CA ALA A 397 -19.50 -1.70 4.75
C ALA A 397 -18.14 -0.99 4.62
N GLU A 398 -17.18 -1.56 3.88
CA GLU A 398 -15.94 -0.86 3.52
C GLU A 398 -16.21 0.42 2.72
N GLY A 399 -17.23 0.41 1.85
CA GLY A 399 -17.69 1.58 1.10
C GLY A 399 -18.23 2.68 2.03
N VAL A 400 -19.03 2.32 3.03
CA VAL A 400 -19.53 3.25 4.07
C VAL A 400 -18.35 3.86 4.83
N ALA A 401 -17.41 3.04 5.30
CA ALA A 401 -16.23 3.53 6.03
C ALA A 401 -15.40 4.51 5.19
N LEU A 402 -15.26 4.26 3.88
CA LEU A 402 -14.57 5.18 2.98
C LEU A 402 -15.34 6.49 2.75
N LEU A 403 -16.68 6.47 2.70
CA LEU A 403 -17.48 7.70 2.65
C LEU A 403 -17.32 8.51 3.94
N LEU A 404 -17.32 7.85 5.11
CA LEU A 404 -17.04 8.51 6.38
C LEU A 404 -15.63 9.11 6.41
N GLY A 405 -14.64 8.39 5.89
CA GLY A 405 -13.27 8.91 5.74
C GLY A 405 -13.19 10.12 4.81
N ALA A 406 -13.94 10.13 3.70
CA ALA A 406 -14.02 11.28 2.81
C ALA A 406 -14.74 12.49 3.46
N ALA A 407 -15.81 12.25 4.22
CA ALA A 407 -16.49 13.31 4.97
C ALA A 407 -15.55 13.89 6.03
N GLY A 408 -14.84 13.05 6.79
CA GLY A 408 -13.85 13.48 7.77
C GLY A 408 -12.69 14.28 7.13
N ALA A 409 -12.20 13.86 5.97
CA ALA A 409 -11.20 14.62 5.23
C ALA A 409 -11.69 16.01 4.78
N LEU A 410 -12.97 16.13 4.42
CA LEU A 410 -13.56 17.41 4.02
C LEU A 410 -13.77 18.35 5.21
N VAL A 411 -14.19 17.80 6.36
CA VAL A 411 -14.28 18.55 7.62
C VAL A 411 -12.89 19.01 8.06
N ALA A 412 -11.88 18.13 8.01
CA ALA A 412 -10.52 18.47 8.37
C ALA A 412 -9.92 19.53 7.43
N LEU A 413 -10.18 19.46 6.12
CA LEU A 413 -9.72 20.48 5.18
C LEU A 413 -10.36 21.85 5.44
N LYS A 414 -11.62 21.88 5.88
CA LYS A 414 -12.28 23.13 6.26
C LYS A 414 -11.61 23.80 7.46
N GLU A 415 -11.16 23.02 8.44
CA GLU A 415 -10.42 23.52 9.60
C GLU A 415 -8.95 23.84 9.25
N TYR A 416 -8.36 23.09 8.30
CA TYR A 416 -6.94 23.18 7.92
C TYR A 416 -6.77 23.24 6.38
N PRO A 417 -7.02 24.40 5.74
CA PRO A 417 -7.08 24.53 4.28
C PRO A 417 -5.74 24.26 3.58
N ASP A 418 -4.62 24.46 4.26
CA ASP A 418 -3.28 24.22 3.71
C ASP A 418 -2.97 22.72 3.51
N LEU A 419 -3.78 21.83 4.09
CA LEU A 419 -3.65 20.38 3.95
C LEU A 419 -4.35 19.83 2.70
N ILE A 420 -4.06 20.39 1.53
CA ILE A 420 -4.63 19.98 0.21
C ILE A 420 -4.51 18.46 -0.03
N VAL A 421 -3.50 17.81 0.55
CA VAL A 421 -3.31 16.35 0.52
C VAL A 421 -4.49 15.59 1.14
N LEU A 422 -5.13 16.10 2.20
CA LEU A 422 -6.35 15.52 2.77
C LEU A 422 -7.50 15.54 1.76
N GLY A 423 -7.64 16.62 1.00
CA GLY A 423 -8.58 16.71 -0.11
C GLY A 423 -8.36 15.61 -1.16
N LEU A 424 -7.10 15.35 -1.54
CA LEU A 424 -6.75 14.27 -2.47
C LEU A 424 -7.05 12.86 -1.89
N ILE A 425 -6.80 12.66 -0.60
CA ILE A 425 -7.18 11.42 0.11
C ILE A 425 -8.71 11.25 0.09
N GLY A 426 -9.45 12.33 0.34
CA GLY A 426 -10.90 12.37 0.24
C GLY A 426 -11.44 11.98 -1.14
N VAL A 427 -10.85 12.54 -2.22
CA VAL A 427 -11.18 12.16 -3.61
C VAL A 427 -10.99 10.66 -3.82
N GLN A 428 -9.85 10.12 -3.36
CA GLN A 428 -9.55 8.70 -3.50
C GLN A 428 -10.52 7.81 -2.68
N CYS A 429 -10.94 8.27 -1.51
CA CYS A 429 -11.95 7.63 -0.68
C CYS A 429 -13.31 7.60 -1.36
N VAL A 430 -13.78 8.71 -1.95
CA VAL A 430 -15.04 8.76 -2.71
C VAL A 430 -15.00 7.85 -3.93
N LEU A 431 -13.94 7.93 -4.74
CA LEU A 431 -13.75 7.04 -5.89
C LEU A 431 -13.81 5.57 -5.47
N SER A 432 -13.14 5.25 -4.37
CA SER A 432 -13.10 3.90 -3.80
C SER A 432 -14.45 3.47 -3.20
N ALA A 433 -15.21 4.38 -2.61
CA ALA A 433 -16.51 4.09 -2.03
C ALA A 433 -17.57 3.81 -3.10
N VAL A 434 -17.69 4.69 -4.10
CA VAL A 434 -18.68 4.54 -5.18
C VAL A 434 -18.49 3.22 -5.92
N THR A 435 -17.25 2.82 -6.19
CA THR A 435 -16.95 1.52 -6.81
C THR A 435 -17.35 0.31 -5.97
N ARG A 436 -17.56 0.47 -4.66
CA ARG A 436 -18.04 -0.58 -3.74
C ARG A 436 -19.56 -0.62 -3.60
N PHE A 437 -20.27 0.43 -4.05
CA PHE A 437 -21.72 0.47 -4.11
C PHE A 437 -22.29 0.17 -5.50
N GLN A 438 -21.43 0.02 -6.52
CA GLN A 438 -21.86 -0.34 -7.85
C GLN A 438 -21.95 -1.86 -8.03
N PRO A 439 -22.82 -2.35 -8.93
CA PRO A 439 -22.79 -3.75 -9.35
C PRO A 439 -21.42 -4.06 -9.97
N MET A 440 -20.86 -5.23 -9.68
CA MET A 440 -19.57 -5.64 -10.27
C MET A 440 -19.75 -6.07 -11.73
N LEU A 441 -20.88 -6.70 -12.00
CA LEU A 441 -21.26 -7.27 -13.29
C LEU A 441 -22.77 -7.08 -13.47
N ARG A 442 -23.21 -6.71 -14.67
CA ARG A 442 -24.61 -6.77 -15.07
C ARG A 442 -24.74 -7.59 -16.34
N LEU A 443 -25.62 -8.57 -16.32
CA LEU A 443 -25.99 -9.37 -17.49
C LEU A 443 -27.22 -8.69 -18.10
N ASP A 444 -27.03 -8.00 -19.22
CA ASP A 444 -28.12 -7.45 -20.03
C ASP A 444 -28.53 -8.49 -21.08
N HIS A 445 -29.68 -8.25 -21.72
CA HIS A 445 -30.16 -9.05 -22.85
C HIS A 445 -29.13 -9.13 -24.00
N ASP A 446 -28.42 -8.05 -24.30
CA ASP A 446 -27.53 -7.98 -25.47
C ASP A 446 -26.03 -8.00 -25.12
N ALA A 447 -25.68 -7.85 -23.83
CA ALA A 447 -24.29 -7.67 -23.42
C ALA A 447 -24.04 -7.99 -21.95
N VAL A 448 -22.79 -8.30 -21.65
CA VAL A 448 -22.22 -8.27 -20.31
C VAL A 448 -21.64 -6.88 -20.03
N VAL A 449 -22.11 -6.22 -18.98
CA VAL A 449 -21.60 -4.93 -18.52
C VAL A 449 -20.70 -5.13 -17.30
N LEU A 450 -19.44 -4.76 -17.43
CA LEU A 450 -18.41 -4.86 -16.40
C LEU A 450 -18.13 -3.47 -15.82
N TYR A 451 -18.29 -3.32 -14.51
CA TYR A 451 -17.94 -2.09 -13.81
C TYR A 451 -16.54 -2.24 -13.22
N THR A 452 -15.58 -1.52 -13.79
CA THR A 452 -14.19 -1.47 -13.30
C THR A 452 -13.91 -0.06 -12.79
N GLY A 453 -12.95 0.09 -11.88
CA GLY A 453 -12.79 1.31 -11.05
C GLY A 453 -13.10 2.63 -11.75
N VAL A 454 -12.44 2.92 -12.86
CA VAL A 454 -12.59 4.18 -13.63
C VAL A 454 -13.51 4.01 -14.86
N PHE A 455 -13.71 2.79 -15.35
CA PHE A 455 -14.40 2.55 -16.62
C PHE A 455 -15.48 1.48 -16.52
N THR A 456 -16.56 1.69 -17.24
CA THR A 456 -17.58 0.68 -17.51
C THR A 456 -17.38 0.12 -18.92
N TYR A 457 -17.29 -1.20 -19.03
CA TYR A 457 -17.14 -1.90 -20.31
C TYR A 457 -18.43 -2.63 -20.64
N ARG A 458 -18.93 -2.50 -21.86
CA ARG A 458 -20.08 -3.25 -22.38
C ARG A 458 -19.59 -4.22 -23.45
N VAL A 459 -19.63 -5.50 -23.14
CA VAL A 459 -19.14 -6.62 -23.96
C VAL A 459 -20.35 -7.35 -24.55
N PRO A 460 -20.61 -7.26 -25.86
CA PRO A 460 -21.69 -8.02 -26.49
C PRO A 460 -21.51 -9.52 -26.30
N TRP A 461 -22.61 -10.28 -26.17
CA TRP A 461 -22.55 -11.73 -25.96
C TRP A 461 -21.78 -12.48 -27.04
N GLU A 462 -21.87 -12.02 -28.30
CA GLU A 462 -21.11 -12.51 -29.46
C GLU A 462 -19.60 -12.51 -29.26
N GLN A 463 -19.10 -11.71 -28.30
CA GLN A 463 -17.68 -11.59 -28.01
C GLN A 463 -17.20 -12.51 -26.89
N VAL A 464 -18.12 -13.21 -26.22
CA VAL A 464 -17.82 -14.17 -25.16
C VAL A 464 -17.73 -15.55 -25.80
N HIS A 465 -16.62 -16.27 -25.58
CA HIS A 465 -16.39 -17.57 -26.21
C HIS A 465 -17.22 -18.70 -25.58
N GLY A 466 -17.59 -18.54 -24.30
CA GLY A 466 -18.49 -19.46 -23.60
C GLY A 466 -18.78 -19.02 -22.16
N VAL A 467 -19.83 -19.59 -21.59
CA VAL A 467 -20.22 -19.37 -20.19
C VAL A 467 -20.34 -20.74 -19.51
N ARG A 468 -19.69 -20.90 -18.35
CA ARG A 468 -19.81 -22.10 -17.53
C ARG A 468 -20.31 -21.78 -16.14
N ARG A 469 -21.03 -22.73 -15.54
CA ARG A 469 -21.51 -22.65 -14.17
C ARG A 469 -20.81 -23.68 -13.30
N SER A 470 -20.03 -23.22 -12.32
CA SER A 470 -19.39 -24.07 -11.31
C SER A 470 -20.01 -23.80 -9.95
N GLY A 471 -21.02 -24.60 -9.57
CA GLY A 471 -21.81 -24.37 -8.37
C GLY A 471 -22.54 -23.01 -8.39
N PRO A 472 -22.27 -22.08 -7.45
CA PRO A 472 -22.83 -20.73 -7.46
C PRO A 472 -22.05 -19.74 -8.35
N GLN A 473 -20.98 -20.19 -9.01
CA GLN A 473 -20.09 -19.33 -9.79
C GLN A 473 -20.45 -19.34 -11.28
N LEU A 474 -20.48 -18.17 -11.92
CA LEU A 474 -20.51 -18.04 -13.37
C LEU A 474 -19.13 -17.67 -13.88
N MET A 475 -18.65 -18.40 -14.87
CA MET A 475 -17.34 -18.23 -15.49
C MET A 475 -17.55 -17.80 -16.94
N LEU A 476 -17.06 -16.63 -17.32
CA LEU A 476 -17.14 -16.07 -18.66
C LEU A 476 -15.78 -16.19 -19.33
N ALA A 477 -15.69 -16.98 -20.40
CA ALA A 477 -14.47 -17.13 -21.19
C ALA A 477 -14.39 -16.08 -22.30
N PHE A 478 -13.24 -15.41 -22.39
CA PHE A 478 -13.04 -14.32 -23.34
C PHE A 478 -11.70 -14.36 -24.10
N GLY A 479 -10.81 -15.33 -23.83
CA GLY A 479 -9.58 -15.50 -24.61
C GLY A 479 -8.90 -16.88 -24.45
N PRO A 480 -8.15 -17.34 -25.48
CA PRO A 480 -7.60 -18.69 -25.56
C PRO A 480 -6.48 -19.01 -24.56
N HIS A 481 -5.98 -18.04 -23.80
CA HIS A 481 -4.94 -18.25 -22.79
C HIS A 481 -5.49 -18.56 -21.39
N GLY A 482 -6.70 -19.13 -21.30
CA GLY A 482 -7.36 -19.35 -19.99
C GLY A 482 -7.91 -18.07 -19.37
N ASP A 483 -8.20 -17.08 -20.21
CA ASP A 483 -8.74 -15.78 -19.81
C ASP A 483 -10.23 -15.91 -19.43
N VAL A 484 -10.48 -16.00 -18.11
CA VAL A 484 -11.81 -16.26 -17.55
C VAL A 484 -12.17 -15.23 -16.47
N LEU A 485 -13.40 -14.69 -16.53
CA LEU A 485 -13.99 -13.91 -15.45
C LEU A 485 -14.92 -14.79 -14.61
N THR A 486 -14.63 -14.94 -13.32
CA THR A 486 -15.48 -15.73 -12.40
C THR A 486 -16.27 -14.85 -11.44
N THR A 487 -17.58 -15.02 -11.37
CA THR A 487 -18.42 -14.52 -10.27
C THR A 487 -18.48 -15.59 -9.17
N PRO A 488 -18.50 -15.28 -7.85
CA PRO A 488 -18.60 -13.97 -7.20
C PRO A 488 -17.23 -13.28 -7.00
N HIS A 489 -16.14 -13.81 -7.58
CA HIS A 489 -14.76 -13.39 -7.33
C HIS A 489 -14.25 -12.30 -8.29
N LEU A 490 -14.95 -11.18 -8.41
CA LEU A 490 -14.38 -10.00 -9.07
C LEU A 490 -13.87 -8.98 -8.06
N PRO A 491 -12.53 -8.78 -8.04
CA PRO A 491 -12.04 -7.42 -8.11
C PRO A 491 -10.72 -7.30 -8.86
N ASP A 492 -10.57 -7.99 -9.98
CA ASP A 492 -9.46 -7.62 -10.84
C ASP A 492 -9.75 -6.23 -11.43
N ARG A 493 -9.02 -5.21 -10.94
CA ARG A 493 -9.11 -3.83 -11.46
C ARG A 493 -8.83 -3.76 -12.95
N GLN A 494 -8.08 -4.73 -13.46
CA GLN A 494 -7.68 -4.84 -14.85
C GLN A 494 -8.57 -5.82 -15.62
N ALA A 495 -9.62 -6.41 -15.05
CA ALA A 495 -10.49 -7.37 -15.75
C ALA A 495 -10.97 -6.84 -17.11
N GLY A 496 -11.46 -5.60 -17.14
CA GLY A 496 -11.91 -4.96 -18.39
C GLY A 496 -10.76 -4.64 -19.34
N GLU A 497 -9.58 -4.26 -18.83
CA GLU A 497 -8.39 -4.02 -19.65
C GLU A 497 -7.83 -5.32 -20.23
N LYS A 498 -7.79 -6.39 -19.44
CA LYS A 498 -7.42 -7.75 -19.87
C LYS A 498 -8.37 -8.26 -20.93
N LEU A 499 -9.68 -8.04 -20.74
CA LEU A 499 -10.68 -8.41 -21.75
C LEU A 499 -10.49 -7.63 -23.05
N MET A 500 -10.19 -6.33 -22.98
CA MET A 500 -9.86 -5.52 -24.16
C MET A 500 -8.54 -5.92 -24.81
N TRP A 501 -7.53 -6.27 -24.02
CA TRP A 501 -6.20 -6.63 -24.51
C TRP A 501 -6.18 -8.04 -25.12
N ALA A 502 -6.83 -9.00 -24.48
CA ALA A 502 -7.06 -10.34 -25.03
C ALA A 502 -7.87 -10.26 -26.32
N ARG A 503 -8.91 -9.40 -26.36
CA ARG A 503 -9.66 -9.09 -27.59
C ARG A 503 -8.77 -8.46 -28.66
N ALA A 504 -7.95 -7.48 -28.32
CA ALA A 504 -7.06 -6.83 -29.29
C ALA A 504 -6.11 -7.86 -29.93
N ARG A 505 -5.61 -8.81 -29.14
CA ARG A 505 -4.80 -9.94 -29.63
C ARG A 505 -5.61 -10.95 -30.46
N SER A 506 -6.85 -11.26 -30.07
CA SER A 506 -7.69 -12.20 -30.84
C SER A 506 -8.28 -11.59 -32.11
N SER A 507 -8.49 -10.27 -32.15
CA SER A 507 -9.02 -9.51 -33.30
C SER A 507 -8.03 -9.31 -34.45
N ILE A 508 -6.79 -9.79 -34.32
CA ILE A 508 -5.87 -9.92 -35.46
C ILE A 508 -6.40 -10.98 -36.46
N ALA A 509 -7.38 -11.80 -36.05
CA ALA A 509 -8.29 -12.52 -36.93
C ALA A 509 -9.69 -11.86 -36.88
N GLU A 510 -10.20 -11.39 -38.03
CA GLU A 510 -11.49 -10.69 -38.15
C GLU A 510 -12.68 -11.54 -37.67
N PRO A 511 -13.67 -10.91 -36.98
CA PRO A 511 -15.00 -10.83 -37.60
C PRO A 511 -15.79 -9.51 -37.35
N GLN A 512 -16.73 -9.25 -38.27
CA GLN A 512 -17.64 -8.10 -38.41
C GLN A 512 -18.77 -8.01 -37.36
N GLY A 513 -18.46 -7.84 -36.07
CA GLY A 513 -19.47 -7.75 -34.98
C GLY A 513 -19.63 -6.37 -34.30
N ARG A 514 -20.67 -6.23 -33.45
CA ARG A 514 -20.86 -5.06 -32.54
C ARG A 514 -19.63 -4.93 -31.63
N ARG A 515 -19.07 -3.73 -31.48
CA ARG A 515 -17.80 -3.48 -30.74
C ARG A 515 -18.00 -3.38 -29.22
N VAL A 516 -16.99 -3.77 -28.43
CA VAL A 516 -16.95 -3.45 -26.99
C VAL A 516 -16.89 -1.94 -26.84
N THR A 517 -17.73 -1.39 -25.97
CA THR A 517 -17.71 0.04 -25.69
C THR A 517 -17.17 0.30 -24.28
N ARG A 518 -16.40 1.37 -24.14
CA ARG A 518 -15.82 1.85 -22.87
C ARG A 518 -16.44 3.21 -22.56
N LYS A 519 -16.97 3.37 -21.35
CA LYS A 519 -17.48 4.64 -20.82
C LYS A 519 -16.82 4.96 -19.48
N LEU A 520 -16.71 6.24 -19.14
CA LEU A 520 -16.30 6.65 -17.80
C LEU A 520 -17.32 6.19 -16.77
N ASN A 521 -16.83 5.68 -15.66
CA ASN A 521 -17.65 5.22 -14.56
C ASN A 521 -18.18 6.43 -13.75
N VAL A 522 -19.38 6.31 -13.17
CA VAL A 522 -20.00 7.30 -12.27
C VAL A 522 -19.07 7.68 -11.10
N SER A 523 -18.17 6.77 -10.69
CA SER A 523 -17.14 7.06 -9.69
C SER A 523 -16.29 8.28 -10.06
N VAL A 524 -15.92 8.45 -11.33
CA VAL A 524 -15.10 9.58 -11.81
C VAL A 524 -15.85 10.89 -11.64
N PHE A 525 -17.14 10.91 -11.94
CA PHE A 525 -17.99 12.09 -11.76
C PHE A 525 -18.18 12.43 -10.29
N ALA A 526 -18.35 11.43 -9.42
CA ALA A 526 -18.42 11.65 -7.98
C ALA A 526 -17.10 12.16 -7.39
N GLY A 527 -15.97 11.60 -7.84
CA GLY A 527 -14.63 12.08 -7.45
C GLY A 527 -14.37 13.51 -7.94
N ALA A 528 -14.79 13.85 -9.17
CA ALA A 528 -14.69 15.21 -9.70
C ALA A 528 -15.59 16.20 -8.93
N ALA A 529 -16.81 15.81 -8.58
CA ALA A 529 -17.70 16.63 -7.75
C ALA A 529 -17.10 16.87 -6.36
N TYR A 530 -16.48 15.85 -5.74
CA TYR A 530 -15.77 16.01 -4.48
C TYR A 530 -14.53 16.90 -4.62
N ALA A 531 -13.75 16.75 -5.68
CA ALA A 531 -12.59 17.61 -5.95
C ALA A 531 -13.02 19.07 -6.17
N ALA A 532 -14.15 19.30 -6.84
CA ALA A 532 -14.73 20.63 -6.95
C ALA A 532 -15.11 21.18 -5.56
N LEU A 533 -15.76 20.39 -4.71
CA LEU A 533 -16.05 20.80 -3.33
C LEU A 533 -14.78 21.22 -2.59
N VAL A 534 -13.72 20.41 -2.65
CA VAL A 534 -12.40 20.69 -2.07
C VAL A 534 -11.77 22.00 -2.56
N LEU A 535 -12.01 22.37 -3.83
CA LEU A 535 -11.46 23.61 -4.41
C LEU A 535 -12.31 24.86 -4.09
N PHE A 536 -13.55 24.68 -3.61
CA PHE A 536 -14.49 25.77 -3.32
C PHE A 536 -14.85 25.90 -1.82
N THR A 537 -14.37 24.97 -0.97
CA THR A 537 -14.25 25.12 0.49
C THR A 537 -12.91 25.72 0.81
#